data_AF-A0A7C5QGU5-F1
#
_entry.id   AF-A0A7C5QGU5-F1
#
_cell.length_a   1.000
_cell.length_b   1.000
_cell.length_c   1.000
_cell.angle_alpha   90.00
_cell.angle_beta   90.00
_cell.angle_gamma   90.00
#
_symmetry.space_group_name_H-M   'P 1'
#
loop_
_entity.id
_entity.type
_entity.pdbx_description
1 polymer ?
#
loop_
_entity_poly.entity_id
_entity_poly.type
_entity_poly.pdbx_seq_one_letter_code
_entity_poly.pdbx_strand_id
1 'polypeptide(L)'
;MPFDWYHAKIPPFVIETFPSKRLKMYLDDMKIKATILRNLGYDREYVRMRLRGNIRWAYEMTKEPDYLNSVDNVVEEVFSKLKPQQTRGTKTT
;
A
#
# COMPACT_ATOMS: atom_id res chain seq x y z
N MET A 1 32.45 6.40 15.01
CA MET A 1 31.51 5.69 15.91
C MET A 1 32.26 4.54 16.58
N PRO A 2 32.03 4.20 17.88
CA PRO A 2 33.04 3.49 18.70
C PRO A 2 32.80 1.99 18.99
N PHE A 3 31.91 1.28 18.29
CA PHE A 3 31.62 -0.14 18.60
C PHE A 3 31.62 -1.05 17.35
N ASP A 4 32.75 -1.73 17.10
CA ASP A 4 32.93 -2.60 15.93
C ASP A 4 32.06 -3.88 15.95
N TRP A 5 31.63 -4.32 17.12
CA TRP A 5 30.76 -5.49 17.30
C TRP A 5 29.28 -5.19 16.99
N TYR A 6 28.90 -3.92 16.84
CA TYR A 6 27.53 -3.50 16.55
C TYR A 6 27.21 -3.54 15.05
N HIS A 7 28.17 -3.91 14.21
CA HIS A 7 27.95 -4.06 12.77
C HIS A 7 27.32 -5.42 12.45
N ALA A 8 26.03 -5.41 12.14
CA ALA A 8 25.39 -6.57 11.53
C ALA A 8 26.09 -6.91 10.21
N LYS A 9 26.67 -8.11 10.11
CA LYS A 9 27.22 -8.65 8.86
C LYS A 9 26.08 -9.06 7.95
N ILE A 10 25.54 -8.11 7.19
CA ILE A 10 24.46 -8.38 6.23
C ILE A 10 25.09 -8.99 4.96
N PRO A 11 24.64 -10.18 4.52
CA PRO A 11 25.17 -10.78 3.30
C PRO A 11 24.85 -9.92 2.05
N PRO A 12 25.75 -9.85 1.04
CA PRO A 12 25.58 -8.99 -0.13
C PRO A 12 24.28 -9.24 -0.91
N PHE A 13 23.89 -10.50 -1.08
CA PHE A 13 22.66 -10.87 -1.79
C PHE A 13 21.39 -10.35 -1.11
N VAL A 14 21.42 -10.13 0.21
CA VAL A 14 20.30 -9.55 0.94
C VAL A 14 20.24 -8.05 0.66
N ILE A 15 21.40 -7.39 0.66
CA ILE A 15 21.54 -5.95 0.35
C ILE A 15 20.94 -5.62 -1.01
N GLU A 16 21.28 -6.41 -2.01
CA GLU A 16 20.80 -6.26 -3.39
C GLU A 16 19.29 -6.51 -3.55
N THR A 17 18.71 -7.40 -2.73
CA THR A 17 17.27 -7.74 -2.82
C THR A 17 16.36 -6.87 -1.96
N PHE A 18 16.89 -6.04 -1.05
CA PHE A 18 16.05 -5.20 -0.18
C PHE A 18 15.17 -4.20 -0.93
N PRO A 19 15.65 -3.47 -1.96
CA PRO A 19 14.82 -2.45 -2.63
C PRO A 19 13.57 -3.07 -3.27
N SER A 20 13.74 -4.20 -3.95
CA SER A 20 12.65 -4.92 -4.62
C SER A 20 11.69 -5.58 -3.63
N LYS A 21 12.20 -6.21 -2.56
CA LYS A 21 11.37 -6.77 -1.49
C LYS A 21 10.56 -5.70 -0.76
N ARG A 22 11.15 -4.54 -0.50
CA ARG A 22 10.48 -3.42 0.17
C ARG A 22 9.34 -2.87 -0.69
N LEU A 23 9.59 -2.65 -1.99
CA LEU A 23 8.55 -2.22 -2.93
C LEU A 23 7.40 -3.23 -3.00
N LYS A 24 7.72 -4.53 -3.09
CA LYS A 24 6.71 -5.59 -3.08
C LYS A 24 5.86 -5.55 -1.80
N MET A 25 6.49 -5.41 -0.64
CA MET A 25 5.79 -5.30 0.65
C MET A 25 4.79 -4.14 0.66
N TYR A 26 5.17 -2.96 0.13
CA TYR A 26 4.25 -1.82 0.06
C TYR A 26 3.09 -2.04 -0.92
N LEU A 27 3.34 -2.69 -2.06
CA LEU A 27 2.28 -3.08 -3.00
C LEU A 27 1.29 -4.07 -2.37
N ASP A 28 1.80 -5.05 -1.63
CA ASP A 28 0.96 -6.04 -0.94
C ASP A 28 0.12 -5.38 0.16
N ASP A 29 0.69 -4.48 0.96
CA ASP A 29 -0.03 -3.69 1.97
C ASP A 29 -1.13 -2.80 1.35
N MET A 30 -0.83 -2.13 0.23
CA MET A 30 -1.83 -1.34 -0.52
C MET A 30 -2.98 -2.23 -1.02
N LYS A 31 -2.68 -3.42 -1.55
CA LYS A 31 -3.70 -4.39 -1.99
C LYS A 31 -4.59 -4.86 -0.85
N ILE A 32 -4.00 -5.17 0.30
CA ILE A 32 -4.75 -5.59 1.50
C ILE A 32 -5.69 -4.47 1.94
N LYS A 33 -5.19 -3.23 2.08
CA LYS A 33 -5.99 -2.07 2.46
C LYS A 33 -7.11 -1.77 1.47
N ALA A 34 -6.82 -1.81 0.16
CA ALA A 34 -7.82 -1.64 -0.89
C ALA A 34 -8.92 -2.71 -0.81
N THR A 35 -8.54 -3.97 -0.55
CA THR A 35 -9.48 -5.08 -0.42
C THR A 35 -10.37 -4.92 0.80
N ILE A 36 -9.82 -4.50 1.94
CA ILE A 36 -10.59 -4.21 3.16
C ILE A 36 -11.58 -3.08 2.90
N LEU A 37 -11.13 -1.95 2.35
CA LEU A 37 -12.00 -0.80 2.09
C LEU A 37 -13.10 -1.15 1.09
N ARG A 38 -12.76 -1.87 0.02
CA ARG A 38 -13.75 -2.44 -0.88
C ARG A 38 -14.75 -3.24 -0.07
N ASN A 39 -14.34 -4.27 0.68
CA ASN A 39 -15.22 -5.16 1.44
C ASN A 39 -16.12 -4.44 2.47
N LEU A 40 -15.71 -3.28 2.97
CA LEU A 40 -16.52 -2.41 3.83
C LEU A 40 -17.63 -1.65 3.08
N GLY A 41 -17.64 -1.70 1.75
CA GLY A 41 -18.66 -1.10 0.89
C GLY A 41 -18.26 0.25 0.30
N TYR A 42 -17.00 0.68 0.45
CA TYR A 42 -16.53 1.93 -0.14
C TYR A 42 -16.38 1.81 -1.65
N ASP A 43 -16.74 2.88 -2.34
CA ASP A 43 -16.62 3.00 -3.79
C ASP A 43 -15.16 3.21 -4.21
N ARG A 44 -14.91 3.02 -5.51
CA ARG A 44 -13.57 3.05 -6.08
C ARG A 44 -12.86 4.38 -5.87
N GLU A 45 -13.56 5.50 -6.01
CA GLU A 45 -12.97 6.83 -5.88
C GLU A 45 -12.59 7.13 -4.44
N TYR A 46 -13.44 6.72 -3.49
CA TYR A 46 -13.11 6.83 -2.07
C TYR A 46 -11.88 5.99 -1.68
N VAL A 47 -11.77 4.74 -2.17
CA VAL A 47 -10.58 3.90 -1.94
C VAL A 47 -9.33 4.56 -2.55
N ARG A 48 -9.46 5.04 -3.79
CA ARG A 48 -8.66 6.07 -4.48
C ARG A 48 -7.99 7.05 -3.52
N MET A 49 -8.84 7.98 -3.10
CA MET A 49 -8.50 9.11 -2.27
C MET A 49 -7.87 8.67 -0.94
N ARG A 50 -8.46 7.66 -0.27
CA ARG A 50 -8.02 7.23 1.06
C ARG A 50 -6.61 6.64 1.04
N LEU A 51 -6.28 5.81 0.04
CA LEU A 51 -4.94 5.23 -0.07
C LEU A 51 -3.88 6.29 -0.37
N ARG A 52 -4.16 7.20 -1.32
CA ARG A 52 -3.25 8.32 -1.62
C ARG A 52 -3.04 9.22 -0.41
N GLY A 53 -4.12 9.55 0.31
CA GLY A 53 -4.04 10.36 1.53
C GLY A 53 -3.19 9.71 2.62
N ASN A 54 -3.36 8.40 2.86
CA ASN A 54 -2.55 7.68 3.83
C ASN A 54 -1.06 7.65 3.47
N ILE A 55 -0.72 7.45 2.20
CA ILE A 55 0.68 7.46 1.74
C ILE A 55 1.26 8.86 1.85
N ARG A 56 0.53 9.90 1.41
CA ARG A 56 0.98 11.29 1.53
C ARG A 56 1.23 11.69 2.97
N TRP A 57 0.33 11.33 3.88
CA TRP A 57 0.50 11.58 5.31
C TRP A 57 1.73 10.86 5.87
N ALA A 58 1.96 9.60 5.49
CA ALA A 58 3.13 8.84 5.95
C ALA A 58 4.47 9.42 5.45
N TYR A 59 4.44 10.16 4.34
CA TYR A 59 5.63 10.76 3.73
C TYR A 59 5.61 12.29 3.77
N GLU A 60 4.74 12.92 4.57
CA GLU A 60 4.54 14.38 4.59
C GLU A 60 5.83 15.17 4.83
N MET A 61 6.71 14.63 5.69
CA MET A 61 8.01 15.22 6.04
C MET A 61 9.15 14.84 5.08
N THR A 62 8.85 14.05 4.04
CA THR A 62 9.83 13.46 3.14
C THR A 62 9.37 13.55 1.69
N LYS A 63 10.20 13.09 0.74
CA LYS A 63 9.77 13.01 -0.66
C LYS A 63 8.68 11.94 -0.80
N GLU A 64 7.63 12.22 -1.58
CA GLU A 64 6.62 11.23 -1.95
C GLU A 64 7.28 9.99 -2.59
N PRO A 65 6.84 8.77 -2.23
CA PRO A 65 7.42 7.55 -2.75
C PRO A 65 6.91 7.24 -4.16
N ASP A 66 7.78 6.70 -5.01
CA ASP A 66 7.46 6.39 -6.42
C ASP A 66 6.28 5.41 -6.58
N TYR A 67 6.06 4.54 -5.58
CA TYR A 67 4.95 3.59 -5.59
C TYR A 67 3.58 4.25 -5.40
N LEU A 68 3.49 5.54 -5.07
CA LEU A 68 2.23 6.30 -5.04
C LEU A 68 1.52 6.24 -6.41
N ASN A 69 2.29 6.24 -7.50
CA ASN A 69 1.76 6.12 -8.86
C ASN A 69 1.11 4.76 -9.13
N SER A 70 1.39 3.74 -8.31
CA SER A 70 0.83 2.41 -8.45
C SER A 70 -0.57 2.26 -7.83
N VAL A 71 -1.06 3.28 -7.10
CA VAL A 71 -2.34 3.21 -6.38
C VAL A 71 -3.51 2.93 -7.33
N ASP A 72 -3.55 3.58 -8.49
CA ASP A 72 -4.65 3.38 -9.45
C ASP A 72 -4.69 1.94 -9.96
N ASN A 73 -3.53 1.40 -10.34
CA ASN A 73 -3.41 0.04 -10.82
C ASN A 73 -3.82 -1.00 -9.76
N VAL A 74 -3.44 -0.77 -8.51
CA VAL A 74 -3.81 -1.64 -7.38
C VAL A 74 -5.32 -1.61 -7.14
N VAL A 75 -5.93 -0.42 -7.17
CA VAL A 75 -7.37 -0.27 -6.96
C VAL A 75 -8.14 -0.92 -8.11
N GLU A 76 -7.75 -0.70 -9.36
CA GLU A 76 -8.38 -1.37 -10.50
C GLU A 76 -8.25 -2.90 -10.39
N GLU A 77 -7.07 -3.43 -10.04
CA GLU A 77 -6.87 -4.87 -9.86
C GLU A 77 -7.83 -5.48 -8.83
N VAL A 78 -8.02 -4.81 -7.69
CA VAL A 78 -8.91 -5.27 -6.62
C VAL A 78 -10.38 -5.20 -7.04
N PHE A 79 -10.79 -4.16 -7.76
CA PHE A 79 -12.18 -4.00 -8.19
C PHE A 79 -12.54 -4.87 -9.41
N SER A 80 -11.59 -5.20 -10.29
CA SER A 80 -11.82 -6.06 -11.47
C SER A 80 -11.83 -7.55 -11.13
N LYS A 81 -11.02 -8.01 -10.17
CA LYS A 81 -10.88 -9.46 -9.87
C LYS A 81 -11.99 -10.02 -8.99
N LEU A 82 -12.65 -9.19 -8.20
CA LEU A 82 -13.63 -9.63 -7.22
C LEU A 82 -15.05 -9.42 -7.77
N LYS A 83 -15.86 -10.49 -7.75
CA LYS A 83 -17.30 -10.51 -8.13
C LYS A 83 -18.03 -9.27 -7.62
N PRO A 84 -19.01 -8.74 -8.37
CA PRO A 84 -19.74 -7.52 -8.01
C PRO A 84 -20.24 -7.61 -6.57
N GLN A 85 -19.91 -6.59 -5.81
CA GLN A 85 -20.10 -6.58 -4.38
C GLN A 85 -21.59 -6.37 -4.06
N GLN A 86 -22.13 -7.18 -3.15
CA GLN A 86 -23.45 -6.93 -2.59
C GLN A 86 -23.40 -5.62 -1.81
N THR A 87 -24.04 -4.58 -2.35
CA THR A 87 -24.20 -3.29 -1.70
C THR A 87 -25.01 -3.50 -0.41
N ARG A 88 -24.37 -3.39 0.75
CA ARG A 88 -25.12 -3.22 2.00
C ARG A 88 -25.71 -1.81 1.97
N GLY A 89 -27.01 -1.74 1.69
CA GLY A 89 -27.77 -0.50 1.56
C GLY A 89 -27.46 0.48 2.69
N THR A 90 -27.01 1.67 2.30
CA THR A 90 -26.92 2.83 3.17
C THR A 90 -28.36 3.20 3.57
N LYS A 91 -28.75 2.88 4.82
CA LYS A 91 -29.90 3.53 5.44
C LYS A 91 -29.52 5.00 5.67
N THR A 92 -30.05 5.87 4.83
CA THR A 92 -30.19 7.29 5.11
C THR A 92 -31.05 7.45 6.36
N THR A 93 -30.59 8.24 7.33
CA THR A 93 -31.39 8.79 8.43
C THR A 93 -31.03 10.25 8.54
#